data_AF-A0A357EIV4-F1
#
_entry.id   AF-A0A357EIV4-F1
#
_cell.length_a   1.000
_cell.length_b   1.000
_cell.length_c   1.000
_cell.angle_alpha   90.00
_cell.angle_beta   90.00
_cell.angle_gamma   90.00
#
_symmetry.space_group_name_H-M   'P 1'
#
loop_
_entity.id
_entity.type
_entity.pdbx_description
1 polymer ?
#
loop_
_entity_poly.entity_id
_entity_poly.type
_entity_poly.pdbx_seq_one_letter_code
_entity_poly.pdbx_strand_id
1 'polypeptide(L)'
;ADHMDLIQEGNVGLMQAIKKFDPSKNVRFYAYAAWWSRAYILRYLLHTFRLVKVGTTQDQRKLFYNLKKEKAKLEREGFAPDTKLLADRLNVRERDVVEMDQRLGNWELSLDQPIGEDQEHTLLDVLPSHHEPADEQLADHQLKTLFRAKLAEFIHTLEERDEDILRNR
;
A
#
# COMPACT_ATOMS: atom_id res chain seq x y z
N ALA A 1 -5.74 9.90 11.55
CA ALA A 1 -5.88 11.32 11.19
C ALA A 1 -6.06 12.09 12.48
N ASP A 2 -5.26 13.14 12.68
CA ASP A 2 -5.41 13.99 13.85
C ASP A 2 -6.75 14.73 13.78
N HIS A 3 -7.36 15.00 14.93
CA HIS A 3 -8.63 15.72 15.01
C HIS A 3 -8.52 17.11 14.36
N MET A 4 -7.38 17.76 14.52
CA MET A 4 -7.08 19.06 13.91
C MET A 4 -7.05 19.00 12.39
N ASP A 5 -6.49 17.94 11.80
CA ASP A 5 -6.45 17.78 10.34
C ASP A 5 -7.87 17.74 9.75
N LEU A 6 -8.79 17.02 10.40
CA LEU A 6 -10.17 16.93 9.95
C LEU A 6 -10.89 18.29 10.02
N ILE A 7 -10.63 19.08 11.05
CA ILE A 7 -11.17 20.44 11.17
C ILE A 7 -10.64 21.30 10.02
N GLN A 8 -9.34 21.23 9.73
CA GLN A 8 -8.74 22.05 8.68
C GLN A 8 -9.26 21.68 7.29
N GLU A 9 -9.40 20.39 6.98
CA GLU A 9 -10.02 19.95 5.73
C GLU A 9 -11.48 20.37 5.63
N GLY A 10 -12.21 20.35 6.76
CA GLY A 10 -13.56 20.92 6.86
C GLY A 10 -13.60 22.41 6.55
N ASN A 11 -12.61 23.19 7.02
CA ASN A 11 -12.46 24.62 6.74
C ASN A 11 -12.16 24.88 5.26
N VAL A 12 -11.31 24.05 4.63
CA VAL A 12 -11.08 24.13 3.17
C VAL A 12 -12.39 23.88 2.41
N GLY A 13 -13.18 22.90 2.84
CA GLY A 13 -14.52 22.65 2.29
C GLY A 13 -15.46 23.85 2.48
N LEU A 14 -15.45 24.49 3.64
CA LEU A 14 -16.24 25.68 3.91
C LEU A 14 -15.86 26.85 2.97
N MET A 15 -14.56 27.09 2.77
CA MET A 15 -14.08 28.12 1.84
C MET A 15 -14.58 27.85 0.40
N GLN A 16 -14.66 26.58 0.00
CA GLN A 16 -15.21 26.20 -1.29
C GLN A 16 -16.72 26.43 -1.38
N ALA A 17 -17.46 26.21 -0.29
CA ALA A 17 -18.88 26.52 -0.22
C ALA A 17 -19.14 28.01 -0.38
N ILE A 18 -18.36 28.87 0.30
CA ILE A 18 -18.49 30.34 0.21
C ILE A 18 -18.35 30.81 -1.23
N LYS A 19 -17.33 30.32 -1.95
CA LYS A 19 -17.07 30.73 -3.35
C LYS A 19 -18.19 30.33 -4.32
N LYS A 20 -18.90 29.24 -4.03
CA LYS A 20 -19.90 28.64 -4.94
C LYS A 20 -21.34 28.84 -4.48
N PHE A 21 -21.57 29.52 -3.38
CA PHE A 21 -22.91 29.71 -2.84
C PHE A 21 -23.67 30.76 -3.66
N ASP A 22 -24.92 30.45 -3.96
CA ASP A 22 -25.84 31.34 -4.68
C ASP A 22 -27.03 31.67 -3.76
N PRO A 23 -27.08 32.90 -3.20
CA PRO A 23 -28.17 33.32 -2.32
C PRO A 23 -29.55 33.30 -2.97
N SER A 24 -29.64 33.34 -4.31
CA SER A 24 -30.92 33.35 -5.02
C SER A 24 -31.69 32.03 -4.91
N LYS A 25 -31.02 30.92 -4.56
CA LYS A 25 -31.59 29.57 -4.54
C LYS A 25 -32.44 29.23 -3.32
N ASN A 26 -32.79 30.20 -2.48
CA ASN A 26 -33.64 30.03 -1.29
C ASN A 26 -33.23 28.86 -0.35
N VAL A 27 -31.94 28.57 -0.25
CA VAL A 27 -31.37 27.58 0.67
C VAL A 27 -30.46 28.29 1.65
N ARG A 28 -30.57 27.93 2.93
CA ARG A 28 -29.72 28.51 3.99
C ARG A 28 -28.26 28.09 3.79
N PHE A 29 -27.34 29.04 3.88
CA PHE A 29 -25.90 28.80 3.64
C PHE A 29 -25.34 27.63 4.45
N TYR A 30 -25.70 27.50 5.73
CA TYR A 30 -25.20 26.40 6.59
C TYR A 30 -25.49 25.01 6.01
N ALA A 31 -26.65 24.82 5.37
CA ALA A 31 -27.03 23.55 4.78
C ALA A 31 -26.15 23.20 3.57
N TYR A 32 -25.84 24.20 2.75
CA TYR A 32 -24.94 24.06 1.61
C TYR A 32 -23.48 23.83 2.03
N ALA A 33 -23.02 24.62 3.01
CA ALA A 33 -21.66 24.51 3.56
C ALA A 33 -21.41 23.14 4.20
N ALA A 34 -22.39 22.60 4.93
CA ALA A 34 -22.28 21.28 5.55
C ALA A 34 -21.98 20.17 4.52
N TRP A 35 -22.54 20.25 3.31
CA TRP A 35 -22.25 19.29 2.25
C TRP A 35 -20.79 19.37 1.79
N TRP A 36 -20.27 20.57 1.56
CA TRP A 36 -18.89 20.79 1.11
C TRP A 36 -17.87 20.42 2.19
N SER A 37 -18.08 20.82 3.44
CA SER A 37 -17.21 20.45 4.56
C SER A 37 -17.16 18.92 4.72
N ARG A 38 -18.32 18.25 4.68
CA ARG A 38 -18.37 16.77 4.75
C ARG A 38 -17.63 16.13 3.58
N ALA A 39 -17.84 16.62 2.35
CA ALA A 39 -17.20 16.06 1.16
C ALA A 39 -15.66 16.15 1.24
N TYR A 40 -15.12 17.28 1.70
CA TYR A 40 -13.68 17.46 1.84
C TYR A 40 -13.08 16.60 2.95
N ILE A 41 -13.73 16.51 4.11
CA ILE A 41 -13.33 15.61 5.21
C ILE A 41 -13.30 14.16 4.73
N LEU A 42 -14.37 13.70 4.07
CA LEU A 42 -14.46 12.34 3.55
C LEU A 42 -13.35 12.06 2.52
N ARG A 43 -13.13 13.01 1.60
CA ARG A 43 -12.06 12.92 0.61
C ARG A 43 -10.68 12.80 1.28
N TYR A 44 -10.39 13.64 2.28
CA TYR A 44 -9.13 13.57 3.02
C TYR A 44 -8.95 12.20 3.70
N LEU A 45 -9.97 11.72 4.41
CA LEU A 45 -9.93 10.41 5.06
C LEU A 45 -9.60 9.29 4.07
N LEU A 46 -10.21 9.31 2.89
CA LEU A 46 -9.94 8.34 1.83
C LEU A 46 -8.51 8.44 1.26
N HIS A 47 -7.89 9.61 1.28
CA HIS A 47 -6.52 9.79 0.77
C HIS A 47 -5.44 9.49 1.83
N THR A 48 -5.77 9.60 3.11
CA THR A 48 -4.81 9.54 4.23
C THR A 48 -5.00 8.29 5.11
N PHE A 49 -5.98 7.43 4.83
CA PHE A 49 -6.19 6.21 5.66
C PHE A 49 -5.07 5.16 5.53
N ARG A 50 -4.19 5.27 4.53
CA ARG A 50 -3.07 4.38 4.26
C ARG A 50 -1.82 5.18 3.95
N LEU A 51 -0.67 4.69 4.37
CA LEU A 51 0.64 5.20 3.96
C LEU A 51 0.84 4.97 2.46
N VAL A 52 0.50 3.77 1.97
CA VAL A 52 0.58 3.43 0.54
C VAL A 52 -0.66 3.92 -0.18
N LYS A 53 -0.48 4.93 -1.04
CA LYS A 53 -1.56 5.52 -1.83
C LYS A 53 -1.90 4.63 -3.02
N VAL A 54 -3.18 4.26 -3.13
CA VAL A 54 -3.73 3.53 -4.28
C VAL A 54 -4.87 4.35 -4.87
N GLY A 55 -4.98 4.39 -6.20
CA GLY A 55 -6.13 4.97 -6.87
C GLY A 55 -7.43 4.33 -6.40
N THR A 56 -8.50 5.12 -6.25
CA THR A 56 -9.79 4.61 -5.79
C THR A 56 -10.89 4.82 -6.82
N THR A 57 -11.60 3.75 -7.16
CA THR A 57 -12.78 3.79 -8.01
C THR A 57 -14.02 4.26 -7.23
N GLN A 58 -15.11 4.58 -7.92
CA GLN A 58 -16.38 4.94 -7.26
C GLN A 58 -16.89 3.82 -6.35
N ASP A 59 -16.79 2.58 -6.79
CA ASP A 59 -17.22 1.40 -6.02
C ASP A 59 -16.36 1.20 -4.78
N GLN A 60 -15.04 1.37 -4.90
CA GLN A 60 -14.13 1.33 -3.76
C GLN A 60 -14.41 2.44 -2.75
N ARG A 61 -14.77 3.66 -3.19
CA ARG A 61 -15.20 4.73 -2.27
C ARG A 61 -16.48 4.33 -1.52
N LYS A 62 -17.46 3.77 -2.22
CA LYS A 62 -18.71 3.30 -1.62
C LYS A 62 -18.43 2.22 -0.57
N LEU A 63 -17.55 1.28 -0.86
CA LEU A 63 -17.16 0.22 0.05
C LEU A 63 -16.40 0.78 1.27
N PHE A 64 -15.45 1.70 1.08
CA PHE A 64 -14.68 2.29 2.17
C PHE A 64 -15.57 2.86 3.29
N TYR A 65 -16.64 3.59 2.93
CA TYR A 65 -17.52 4.20 3.94
C TYR A 65 -18.61 3.25 4.47
N ASN A 66 -19.06 2.26 3.69
CA ASN A 66 -20.26 1.49 4.03
C ASN A 66 -20.00 0.02 4.38
N LEU A 67 -18.86 -0.58 3.98
CA LEU A 67 -18.62 -2.01 4.11
C LEU A 67 -18.71 -2.49 5.56
N LYS A 68 -17.99 -1.84 6.49
CA LYS A 68 -18.06 -2.19 7.93
C LYS A 68 -19.47 -2.05 8.51
N LYS A 69 -20.21 -1.01 8.10
CA LYS A 69 -21.57 -0.76 8.55
C LYS A 69 -22.54 -1.84 8.07
N GLU A 70 -22.42 -2.26 6.81
CA GLU A 70 -23.26 -3.33 6.26
C GLU A 70 -22.90 -4.71 6.84
N LYS A 71 -21.62 -5.00 7.08
CA LYS A 71 -21.21 -6.21 7.81
C LYS A 71 -21.84 -6.28 9.21
N ALA A 72 -21.69 -5.23 10.00
CA ALA A 72 -22.30 -5.14 11.33
C ALA A 72 -23.84 -5.14 11.30
N LYS A 73 -24.46 -4.77 10.18
CA LYS A 73 -25.90 -4.89 9.99
C LYS A 73 -26.31 -6.34 9.72
N LEU A 74 -25.61 -7.04 8.84
CA LEU A 74 -25.84 -8.47 8.57
C LEU A 74 -25.68 -9.32 9.82
N GLU A 75 -24.64 -9.08 10.61
CA GLU A 75 -24.39 -9.78 11.87
C GLU A 75 -25.54 -9.58 12.87
N ARG A 76 -26.07 -8.35 12.97
CA ARG A 76 -27.25 -8.06 13.82
C ARG A 76 -28.54 -8.70 13.31
N GLU A 77 -28.66 -8.90 11.99
CA GLU A 77 -29.76 -9.63 11.37
C GLU A 77 -29.61 -11.16 11.52
N GLY A 78 -28.50 -11.65 12.10
CA GLY A 78 -28.23 -13.08 12.29
C GLY A 78 -27.62 -13.78 11.07
N PHE A 79 -27.20 -13.01 10.05
CA PHE A 79 -26.55 -13.56 8.85
C PHE A 79 -25.02 -13.47 8.98
N ALA A 80 -24.33 -14.50 8.50
CA ALA A 80 -22.90 -14.39 8.27
C ALA A 80 -22.63 -13.37 7.14
N PRO A 81 -21.66 -12.46 7.29
CA PRO A 81 -21.34 -11.46 6.27
C PRO A 81 -20.63 -12.09 5.07
N ASP A 82 -21.41 -12.77 4.22
CA ASP A 82 -20.91 -13.36 2.98
C ASP A 82 -20.57 -12.27 1.95
N THR A 83 -19.48 -12.50 1.21
CA THR A 83 -18.92 -11.55 0.24
C THR A 83 -19.92 -11.29 -0.89
N LYS A 84 -20.62 -12.33 -1.35
CA LYS A 84 -21.62 -12.22 -2.41
C LYS A 84 -22.82 -11.37 -1.97
N LEU A 85 -23.34 -11.64 -0.78
CA LEU A 85 -24.44 -10.87 -0.21
C LEU A 85 -24.10 -9.39 -0.02
N LEU A 86 -22.87 -9.10 0.42
CA LEU A 86 -22.35 -7.73 0.55
C LEU A 86 -22.23 -7.03 -0.81
N ALA A 87 -21.73 -7.74 -1.83
CA ALA A 87 -21.60 -7.23 -3.19
C ALA A 87 -22.97 -6.86 -3.78
N ASP A 88 -23.97 -7.72 -3.61
CA ASP A 88 -25.34 -7.48 -4.06
C ASP A 88 -25.97 -6.29 -3.34
N ARG A 89 -25.88 -6.22 -2.00
CA ARG A 89 -26.44 -5.10 -1.21
C ARG A 89 -25.77 -3.77 -1.51
N LEU A 90 -24.46 -3.77 -1.78
CA LEU A 90 -23.69 -2.57 -2.09
C LEU A 90 -23.64 -2.28 -3.59
N ASN A 91 -24.21 -3.13 -4.45
CA ASN A 91 -24.19 -3.01 -5.91
C ASN A 91 -22.77 -2.76 -6.45
N VAL A 92 -21.86 -3.65 -6.09
CA VAL A 92 -20.44 -3.66 -6.50
C VAL A 92 -20.04 -5.08 -6.89
N ARG A 93 -18.84 -5.27 -7.46
CA ARG A 93 -18.35 -6.62 -7.76
C ARG A 93 -17.78 -7.28 -6.51
N GLU A 94 -17.97 -8.60 -6.38
CA GLU A 94 -17.41 -9.40 -5.27
C GLU A 94 -15.91 -9.19 -5.08
N ARG A 95 -15.16 -9.14 -6.20
CA ARG A 95 -13.70 -8.87 -6.16
C ARG A 95 -13.34 -7.56 -5.45
N ASP A 96 -14.16 -6.52 -5.65
CA ASP A 96 -13.91 -5.20 -5.05
C ASP A 96 -14.22 -5.24 -3.54
N VAL A 97 -15.18 -6.09 -3.11
CA VAL A 97 -15.48 -6.35 -1.70
C VAL A 97 -14.30 -7.04 -1.02
N VAL A 98 -13.76 -8.12 -1.62
CA VAL A 98 -12.60 -8.84 -1.06
C VAL A 98 -11.39 -7.93 -0.95
N GLU A 99 -11.07 -7.20 -2.02
CA GLU A 99 -9.95 -6.26 -2.04
C GLU A 99 -10.14 -5.18 -0.96
N MET A 100 -11.33 -4.57 -0.87
CA MET A 100 -11.58 -3.55 0.14
C MET A 100 -11.53 -4.11 1.56
N ASP A 101 -12.00 -5.34 1.78
CA ASP A 101 -11.98 -5.96 3.10
C ASP A 101 -10.55 -6.20 3.59
N GLN A 102 -9.69 -6.72 2.72
CA GLN A 102 -8.24 -6.83 3.00
C GLN A 102 -7.62 -5.46 3.27
N ARG A 103 -8.00 -4.44 2.50
CA ARG A 103 -7.56 -3.05 2.69
C ARG A 103 -8.12 -2.39 3.94
N LEU A 104 -9.20 -2.86 4.53
CA LEU A 104 -9.72 -2.34 5.80
C LEU A 104 -9.26 -3.17 7.01
N GLY A 105 -8.83 -4.41 6.79
CA GLY A 105 -8.39 -5.35 7.84
C GLY A 105 -6.90 -5.30 8.15
N ASN A 106 -6.03 -5.12 7.15
CA ASN A 106 -4.58 -5.29 7.35
C ASN A 106 -3.91 -3.97 7.75
N TRP A 107 -3.68 -3.68 9.03
CA TRP A 107 -2.94 -2.45 9.39
C TRP A 107 -1.47 -2.50 8.93
N GLU A 108 -0.87 -1.34 8.66
CA GLU A 108 0.56 -1.20 8.34
C GLU A 108 1.41 -1.40 9.61
N LEU A 109 2.14 -2.51 9.70
CA LEU A 109 2.96 -2.84 10.86
C LEU A 109 4.19 -1.91 10.93
N SER A 110 4.50 -1.43 12.14
CA SER A 110 5.74 -0.71 12.38
C SER A 110 6.89 -1.72 12.43
N LEU A 111 7.96 -1.47 11.70
CA LEU A 111 9.18 -2.30 11.77
C LEU A 111 9.92 -2.09 13.09
N ASP A 112 9.73 -0.93 13.73
CA ASP A 112 10.26 -0.63 15.06
C ASP A 112 9.42 -1.23 16.20
N GLN A 113 8.37 -2.00 15.88
CA GLN A 113 7.55 -2.65 16.90
C GLN A 113 8.41 -3.70 17.62
N PRO A 114 8.51 -3.65 18.97
CA PRO A 114 9.28 -4.62 19.73
C PRO A 114 8.62 -6.01 19.64
N ILE A 115 9.45 -7.04 19.65
CA ILE A 115 9.06 -8.44 19.64
C ILE A 115 9.54 -9.14 20.91
N GLY A 116 8.72 -10.04 21.46
CA GLY A 116 9.01 -10.73 22.72
C GLY A 116 8.75 -9.87 23.97
N GLU A 117 8.94 -10.47 25.15
CA GLU A 117 8.73 -9.79 26.44
C GLU A 117 9.88 -8.85 26.81
N ASP A 118 11.10 -9.17 26.36
CA ASP A 118 12.32 -8.46 26.73
C ASP A 118 12.48 -7.11 26.00
N GLN A 119 11.67 -6.85 24.96
CA GLN A 119 11.70 -5.62 24.14
C GLN A 119 13.07 -5.26 23.52
N GLU A 120 14.03 -6.19 23.53
CA GLU A 120 15.38 -5.96 22.98
C GLU A 120 15.42 -6.02 21.45
N HIS A 121 14.50 -6.76 20.85
CA HIS A 121 14.43 -6.96 19.41
C HIS A 121 13.20 -6.27 18.82
N THR A 122 13.35 -5.78 17.61
CA THR A 122 12.29 -5.21 16.79
C THR A 122 11.89 -6.16 15.67
N LEU A 123 10.76 -5.90 15.02
CA LEU A 123 10.34 -6.64 13.84
C LEU A 123 11.39 -6.53 12.71
N LEU A 124 12.08 -5.39 12.60
CA LEU A 124 13.13 -5.16 11.61
C LEU A 124 14.29 -6.16 11.74
N ASP A 125 14.66 -6.52 12.97
CA ASP A 125 15.84 -7.37 13.25
C ASP A 125 15.66 -8.82 12.75
N VAL A 126 14.41 -9.25 12.56
CA VAL A 126 14.08 -10.61 12.09
C VAL A 126 13.93 -10.68 10.57
N LEU A 127 13.78 -9.55 9.90
CA LEU A 127 13.59 -9.52 8.45
C LEU A 127 14.91 -9.85 7.73
N PRO A 128 14.98 -10.94 6.94
CA PRO A 128 16.18 -11.27 6.22
C PRO A 128 16.46 -10.22 5.14
N SER A 129 17.72 -9.86 4.97
CA SER A 129 18.16 -9.04 3.85
C SER A 129 18.03 -9.82 2.54
N HIS A 130 17.60 -9.14 1.48
CA HIS A 130 17.64 -9.67 0.12
C HIS A 130 19.00 -9.46 -0.57
N HIS A 131 19.95 -8.79 0.10
CA HIS A 131 21.29 -8.61 -0.43
C HIS A 131 22.09 -9.89 -0.22
N GLU A 132 22.90 -10.21 -1.22
CA GLU A 132 23.87 -11.30 -1.13
C GLU A 132 24.82 -11.03 0.05
N PRO A 133 25.04 -12.02 0.93
CA PRO A 133 25.98 -11.90 2.04
C PRO A 133 27.39 -11.46 1.59
N ALA A 134 28.09 -10.71 2.45
CA ALA A 134 29.40 -10.16 2.09
C ALA A 134 30.46 -11.26 1.84
N ASP A 135 30.35 -12.38 2.52
CA ASP A 135 31.15 -13.59 2.33
C ASP A 135 30.87 -14.26 0.98
N GLU A 136 29.61 -14.37 0.55
CA GLU A 136 29.25 -14.86 -0.78
C GLU A 136 29.79 -13.94 -1.89
N GLN A 137 29.62 -12.62 -1.73
CA GLN A 137 30.18 -11.63 -2.67
C GLN A 137 31.72 -11.73 -2.78
N LEU A 138 32.40 -11.89 -1.64
CA LEU A 138 33.86 -12.06 -1.61
C LEU A 138 34.29 -13.38 -2.27
N ALA A 139 33.58 -14.47 -1.98
CA ALA A 139 33.85 -15.78 -2.55
C ALA A 139 33.71 -15.76 -4.07
N ASP A 140 32.64 -15.16 -4.61
CA ASP A 140 32.44 -15.02 -6.06
C ASP A 140 33.54 -14.16 -6.71
N HIS A 141 33.93 -13.06 -6.07
CA HIS A 141 35.04 -12.23 -6.56
C HIS A 141 36.38 -12.99 -6.59
N GLN A 142 36.69 -13.74 -5.52
CA GLN A 142 37.90 -14.57 -5.45
C GLN A 142 37.87 -15.70 -6.48
N LEU A 143 36.72 -16.36 -6.64
CA LEU A 143 36.52 -17.44 -7.60
C LEU A 143 36.74 -16.93 -9.03
N LYS A 144 36.16 -15.77 -9.39
CA LYS A 144 36.38 -15.13 -10.69
C LYS A 144 37.85 -14.76 -10.92
N THR A 145 38.54 -14.29 -9.88
CA THR A 145 39.96 -13.93 -9.96
C THR A 145 40.83 -15.17 -10.19
N LEU A 146 40.65 -16.22 -9.39
CA LEU A 146 41.37 -17.48 -9.53
C LEU A 146 41.06 -18.16 -10.86
N PHE A 147 39.79 -18.16 -11.28
CA PHE A 147 39.36 -18.71 -12.55
C PHE A 147 40.07 -18.00 -13.71
N ARG A 148 40.11 -16.66 -13.72
CA ARG A 148 40.85 -15.89 -14.75
C ARG A 148 42.34 -16.20 -14.74
N ALA A 149 42.96 -16.32 -13.58
CA ALA A 149 44.37 -16.66 -13.46
C ALA A 149 44.66 -18.06 -14.02
N LYS A 150 43.85 -19.06 -13.66
CA LYS A 150 43.99 -20.43 -14.15
C LYS A 150 43.65 -20.58 -15.63
N LEU A 151 42.69 -19.80 -16.13
CA LEU A 151 42.36 -19.75 -17.55
C LEU A 151 43.53 -19.17 -18.35
N ALA A 152 44.20 -18.13 -17.84
CA ALA A 152 45.39 -17.57 -18.46
C ALA A 152 46.57 -18.57 -18.49
N GLU A 153 46.81 -19.28 -17.38
CA GLU A 153 47.79 -20.39 -17.35
C GLU A 153 47.45 -21.50 -18.35
N PHE A 154 46.18 -21.91 -18.43
CA PHE A 154 45.71 -22.96 -19.34
C PHE A 154 45.85 -22.56 -20.81
N ILE A 155 45.56 -21.29 -21.15
CA ILE A 155 45.71 -20.78 -22.52
C ILE A 155 47.15 -20.97 -23.00
N HIS A 156 48.16 -20.78 -22.14
CA HIS A 156 49.57 -21.00 -22.49
C HIS A 156 49.94 -22.48 -22.75
N THR A 157 49.07 -23.43 -22.43
CA THR A 157 49.27 -24.86 -22.71
C THR A 157 48.55 -25.35 -23.97
N LEU A 158 47.75 -24.49 -24.62
CA LEU A 158 47.01 -24.81 -25.84
C LEU A 158 47.88 -24.61 -27.09
N GLU A 159 47.55 -25.33 -28.16
CA GLU A 159 48.14 -25.10 -29.47
C GLU A 159 47.64 -23.77 -30.08
N GLU A 160 48.43 -23.18 -30.98
CA GLU A 160 48.20 -21.86 -31.58
C GLU A 160 46.80 -21.71 -32.19
N ARG A 161 46.25 -22.79 -32.75
CA ARG A 161 44.91 -22.85 -33.33
C ARG A 161 43.80 -22.82 -32.27
N ASP A 162 44.00 -23.48 -31.13
CA ASP A 162 43.00 -23.57 -30.06
C ASP A 162 42.98 -22.31 -29.19
N GLU A 163 44.15 -21.67 -28.98
CA GLU A 163 44.23 -20.35 -28.35
C GLU A 163 43.48 -19.28 -29.16
N ASP A 164 43.65 -19.26 -30.48
CA ASP A 164 43.01 -18.28 -31.36
C ASP A 164 41.48 -18.45 -31.38
N ILE A 165 40.98 -19.69 -31.33
CA ILE A 165 39.54 -19.99 -31.21
C ILE A 165 38.97 -19.49 -29.88
N LEU A 166 39.70 -19.62 -28.77
CA LEU A 166 39.23 -19.29 -27.43
C LEU A 166 39.28 -17.79 -27.10
N ARG A 167 40.17 -17.03 -27.76
CA ARG A 167 40.26 -15.56 -27.59
C ARG A 167 39.30 -14.77 -28.48
N ASN A 168 38.98 -15.29 -29.67
CA ASN A 168 38.21 -14.57 -30.69
C ASN A 168 36.74 -15.00 -30.83
N ARG A 169 36.25 -15.88 -29.94
CA ARG A 169 34.82 -16.26 -29.81
C ARG A 169 34.34 -16.05 -28.40
#